data_AF-T1HH87-F1
#
_entry.id   AF-T1HH87-F1
#
_cell.length_a   1.000
_cell.length_b   1.000
_cell.length_c   1.000
_cell.angle_alpha   90.00
_cell.angle_beta   90.00
_cell.angle_gamma   90.00
#
_symmetry.space_group_name_H-M   'P 1'
#
loop_
_entity.id
_entity.type
_entity.pdbx_description
1 polymer ?
#
loop_
_entity_poly.entity_id
_entity_poly.type
_entity_poly.pdbx_seq_one_letter_code
_entity_poly.pdbx_strand_id
1 'polypeptide(L)' 'EGSSHSNLGAMLHLNGKASEAARSYREALRLDPEDRTTMANLRKLHALHGTRL' A
#
# COMPACT_ATOMS: atom_id res chain seq x y z
N GLU A 1 -7.18 5.80 -11.76
CA GLU A 1 -7.81 5.19 -10.57
C GLU A 1 -6.81 4.41 -9.71
N GLY A 2 -6.05 3.45 -10.24
CA GLY A 2 -5.03 2.70 -9.47
C GLY A 2 -3.93 3.55 -8.82
N SER A 3 -3.38 4.53 -9.56
CA SER A 3 -2.36 5.46 -9.03
C SER A 3 -2.88 6.29 -7.84
N SER A 4 -4.15 6.68 -7.81
CA SER A 4 -4.74 7.42 -6.68
C SER A 4 -4.78 6.58 -5.41
N HIS A 5 -5.10 5.29 -5.52
CA HIS A 5 -5.04 4.35 -4.39
C HIS A 5 -3.61 4.10 -3.91
N SER A 6 -2.61 4.10 -4.81
CA SER A 6 -1.19 3.97 -4.43
C SER A 6 -0.70 5.16 -3.59
N ASN A 7 -1.04 6.38 -4.01
CA ASN A 7 -0.66 7.61 -3.33
C ASN A 7 -1.35 7.73 -1.97
N LEU A 8 -2.64 7.39 -1.90
CA LEU A 8 -3.36 7.31 -0.64
C LEU A 8 -2.73 6.30 0.31
N GLY A 9 -2.36 5.11 -0.19
CA GLY A 9 -1.65 4.11 0.60
C GLY A 9 -0.33 4.64 1.16
N ALA A 10 0.45 5.37 0.36
CA ALA A 10 1.69 6.02 0.80
C ALA A 10 1.48 7.06 1.89
N MET A 11 0.47 7.92 1.75
CA MET A 11 0.16 8.92 2.79
C MET A 11 -0.28 8.25 4.10
N LEU A 12 -1.14 7.23 4.02
CA LEU A 12 -1.61 6.48 5.19
C LEU A 12 -0.45 5.74 5.88
N HIS A 13 0.45 5.15 5.09
CA HIS A 13 1.66 4.48 5.59
C HIS A 13 2.54 5.46 6.37
N LEU A 14 2.79 6.65 5.81
CA LEU A 14 3.56 7.71 6.49
C LEU A 14 2.88 8.20 7.76
N ASN A 15 1.55 8.17 7.81
CA ASN A 15 0.76 8.57 8.98
C ASN A 15 0.58 7.43 10.02
N GLY A 16 1.32 6.31 9.89
CA GLY A 16 1.22 5.17 10.81
C GLY A 16 -0.09 4.38 10.72
N LYS A 17 -0.95 4.68 9.74
CA LYS A 17 -2.26 4.06 9.54
C LYS A 17 -2.13 2.78 8.72
N ALA A 18 -1.49 1.79 9.33
CA ALA A 18 -0.98 0.64 8.60
C ALA A 18 -2.07 -0.20 7.91
N SER A 19 -3.19 -0.49 8.58
CA SER A 19 -4.28 -1.29 8.00
C SER A 19 -4.96 -0.59 6.81
N GLU A 20 -5.16 0.73 6.92
CA GLU A 20 -5.76 1.54 5.86
C GLU A 20 -4.81 1.66 4.65
N ALA A 21 -3.50 1.77 4.91
CA ALA A 21 -2.47 1.75 3.88
C ALA A 21 -2.45 0.42 3.11
N ALA A 22 -2.48 -0.72 3.83
CA ALA A 22 -2.50 -2.04 3.22
C ALA A 22 -3.73 -2.26 2.34
N ARG A 23 -4.92 -1.79 2.77
CA ARG A 23 -6.13 -1.83 1.94
C ARG A 23 -5.97 -1.01 0.67
N SER A 24 -5.43 0.21 0.78
CA SER A 24 -5.26 1.12 -0.36
C SER A 24 -4.27 0.57 -1.39
N TYR A 25 -3.13 0.02 -0.93
CA TYR A 25 -2.18 -0.64 -1.83
C TYR A 25 -2.75 -1.89 -2.49
N ARG A 26 -3.57 -2.69 -1.79
CA ARG A 26 -4.25 -3.85 -2.40
C ARG A 26 -5.23 -3.44 -3.49
N GLU A 27 -6.02 -2.38 -3.29
CA GLU A 27 -6.90 -1.87 -4.35
C GLU A 27 -6.11 -1.31 -5.55
N ALA A 28 -4.99 -0.62 -5.29
CA ALA A 28 -4.09 -0.19 -6.36
C ALA A 28 -3.57 -1.38 -7.19
N LEU A 29 -3.10 -2.45 -6.54
CA LEU A 29 -2.65 -3.67 -7.21
C LEU A 29 -3.76 -4.48 -7.86
N ARG A 30 -5.02 -4.33 -7.43
CA ARG A 30 -6.17 -4.94 -8.11
C ARG A 30 -6.46 -4.26 -9.45
N LEU A 31 -6.15 -2.96 -9.55
CA LEU A 31 -6.34 -2.16 -10.77
C LEU A 31 -5.11 -2.22 -11.69
N ASP A 32 -3.91 -2.27 -11.13
CA ASP A 32 -2.65 -2.44 -11.84
C ASP A 32 -1.75 -3.45 -11.10
N PRO A 33 -1.85 -4.75 -11.43
CA PRO A 33 -1.08 -5.80 -10.78
C PRO A 33 0.44 -5.71 -11.00
N GLU A 34 0.89 -4.96 -12.00
CA GLU A 34 2.30 -4.83 -12.36
C GLU A 34 2.95 -3.56 -11.78
N ASP A 35 2.22 -2.79 -10.97
CA ASP A 35 2.76 -1.61 -10.30
C ASP A 35 3.82 -1.98 -9.24
N ARG A 36 5.07 -2.03 -9.72
CA ARG A 36 6.25 -2.32 -8.91
C ARG A 36 6.44 -1.36 -7.75
N THR A 37 6.01 -0.11 -7.88
CA THR A 37 6.12 0.90 -6.82
C THR A 37 5.16 0.56 -5.69
N THR A 38 3.91 0.26 -6.02
CA THR A 38 2.91 -0.16 -5.04
C THR A 38 3.29 -1.47 -4.36
N MET A 39 3.80 -2.45 -5.11
CA MET A 39 4.32 -3.70 -4.52
C MET A 39 5.46 -3.44 -3.52
N ALA A 40 6.42 -2.59 -3.88
CA ALA A 40 7.54 -2.24 -3.00
C ALA A 40 7.07 -1.54 -1.72
N ASN A 41 6.10 -0.64 -1.86
CA ASN A 41 5.50 0.08 -0.74
C ASN A 41 4.73 -0.85 0.21
N LEU A 42 3.93 -1.78 -0.32
CA LEU A 42 3.22 -2.78 0.48
C LEU A 42 4.20 -3.70 1.21
N ARG A 43 5.26 -4.15 0.55
CA ARG A 43 6.32 -4.96 1.18
C ARG A 43 6.98 -4.21 2.34
N LYS A 44 7.32 -2.94 2.13
CA LYS A 44 7.91 -2.08 3.18
C LYS A 44 6.95 -1.91 4.36
N LEU A 45 5.68 -1.65 4.09
CA LEU A 45 4.64 -1.54 5.12
C LEU A 45 4.58 -2.79 5.99
N HIS A 46 4.59 -3.98 5.38
CA HIS A 46 4.53 -5.26 6.10
C HIS A 46 5.80 -5.51 6.93
N ALA A 47 6.97 -5.13 6.43
CA ALA A 47 8.23 -5.27 7.15
C ALA A 47 8.29 -4.36 8.39
N LEU A 48 7.71 -3.16 8.31
CA LEU A 48 7.71 -2.19 9.41
C LEU A 48 6.67 -2.50 10.50
N HIS A 49 5.55 -3.12 10.14
CA HIS A 49 4.45 -3.35 11.08
C HIS A 49 4.29 -4.80 11.53
N GLY A 50 5.27 -5.66 11.22
CA GLY A 50 5.41 -6.98 11.84
C GLY A 50 4.13 -7.81 11.77
N THR A 51 3.91 -8.45 10.62
CA THR A 51 2.85 -9.43 10.32
C THR A 51 1.52 -8.88 9.76
N ARG A 52 1.14 -9.50 8.63
CA ARG A 52 -0.17 -9.59 7.95
C ARG A 52 -1.29 -8.68 8.51
N LEU A 53 -1.28 -7.42 8.10
CA LEU A 53 -2.46 -6.54 8.15
C LEU A 53 -3.47 -6.89 7.05
#